data_AF-A0A6N9BAD4-F1
#
_entry.id   AF-A0A6N9BAD4-F1
#
_cell.length_a   1.000
_cell.length_b   1.000
_cell.length_c   1.000
_cell.angle_alpha   90.00
_cell.angle_beta   90.00
_cell.angle_gamma   90.00
#
_symmetry.space_group_name_H-M   'P 1'
#
loop_
_entity.id
_entity.type
_entity.pdbx_description
1 polymer ?
#
loop_
_entity_poly.entity_id
_entity_poly.type
_entity_poly.pdbx_seq_one_letter_code
_entity_poly.pdbx_strand_id
1 'polypeptide(L)' 'MVDLAEESGIRISQNTNMVFFEPHPDDHQPLLDHLHSDGFLVTGKKPAFRFVTHLGVNDRDVEMFAHSIKNFYKRK' A
#
# COMPACT_ATOMS: atom_id res chain seq x y z
N MET A 1 -7.90 1.00 -8.59
CA MET A 1 -7.07 0.05 -7.80
C MET A 1 -6.44 -1.05 -8.65
N VAL A 2 -7.07 -1.46 -9.77
CA VAL A 2 -6.53 -2.46 -10.73
C VAL A 2 -5.21 -1.99 -11.40
N ASP A 3 -5.05 -0.69 -11.58
CA ASP A 3 -3.95 -0.02 -12.30
C ASP A 3 -2.56 -0.09 -11.62
N LEU A 4 -2.49 -0.51 -10.35
CA LEU A 4 -1.21 -0.60 -9.61
C LEU A 4 -0.55 -1.98 -9.74
N ALA A 5 -1.36 -3.03 -9.86
CA ALA A 5 -0.89 -4.41 -9.72
C ALA A 5 -0.14 -4.93 -10.97
N GLU A 6 -0.54 -4.50 -12.17
CA GLU A 6 0.03 -5.04 -13.40
C GLU A 6 1.40 -4.45 -13.76
N GLU A 7 1.70 -3.21 -13.37
CA GLU A 7 2.91 -2.51 -13.81
C GLU A 7 4.14 -2.72 -12.90
N SER A 8 3.98 -3.26 -11.69
CA SER A 8 5.04 -3.24 -10.66
C SER A 8 5.37 -4.58 -9.98
N GLY A 9 4.77 -5.70 -10.42
CA GLY A 9 5.07 -7.04 -9.90
C GLY A 9 4.58 -7.29 -8.47
N ILE A 10 3.73 -6.42 -7.95
CA ILE A 10 3.07 -6.53 -6.65
C ILE A 10 1.79 -7.36 -6.75
N ARG A 11 1.38 -8.03 -5.67
CA ARG A 11 0.07 -8.71 -5.62
C ARG A 11 -0.89 -7.94 -4.74
N ILE A 12 -2.10 -7.73 -5.24
CA ILE A 12 -3.18 -7.08 -4.50
C ILE A 12 -4.39 -8.02 -4.49
N SER A 13 -4.97 -8.23 -3.30
CA SER A 13 -6.27 -8.87 -3.17
C SER A 13 -7.17 -8.06 -2.23
N GLN A 14 -8.45 -7.94 -2.58
CA GLN A 14 -9.44 -7.21 -1.81
C GLN A 14 -10.43 -8.19 -1.17
N ASN A 15 -10.80 -7.93 0.08
CA ASN A 15 -11.84 -8.64 0.82
C ASN A 15 -12.71 -7.63 1.58
N THR A 16 -13.92 -7.32 1.10
CA THR A 16 -14.84 -6.34 1.73
C THR A 16 -14.12 -5.03 2.11
N ASN A 17 -13.76 -4.87 3.39
CA ASN A 17 -13.09 -3.70 3.95
C ASN A 17 -11.56 -3.88 4.10
N MET A 18 -10.98 -4.96 3.59
CA MET A 18 -9.57 -5.27 3.69
C MET A 18 -8.92 -5.29 2.33
N VAL A 19 -7.71 -4.75 2.25
CA VAL A 19 -6.83 -4.87 1.09
C VAL A 19 -5.53 -5.52 1.56
N PHE A 20 -5.20 -6.65 0.97
CA PHE A 20 -3.93 -7.33 1.14
C PHE A 20 -3.03 -6.92 -0.01
N PHE A 21 -1.83 -6.49 0.33
CA PHE A 21 -0.85 -5.99 -0.61
C PHE A 21 0.48 -6.67 -0.33
N GLU A 22 1.03 -7.37 -1.31
CA GLU A 22 2.33 -8.02 -1.24
C GLU A 22 3.31 -7.20 -2.08
N PRO A 23 4.19 -6.39 -1.45
CA PRO A 23 5.29 -5.74 -2.16
C PRO A 23 6.30 -6.76 -2.67
N HIS A 24 7.22 -6.32 -3.53
CA HIS A 24 8.43 -7.08 -3.81
C HIS A 24 9.15 -7.45 -2.49
N PRO A 25 9.76 -8.64 -2.36
CA PRO A 25 10.44 -9.06 -1.14
C PRO A 25 11.46 -8.05 -0.59
N ASP A 26 12.15 -7.34 -1.48
CA ASP A 26 13.16 -6.33 -1.15
C ASP A 26 12.55 -4.97 -0.74
N ASP A 27 11.26 -4.75 -1.01
CA ASP A 27 10.58 -3.48 -0.78
C ASP A 27 9.82 -3.44 0.54
N HIS A 28 9.77 -4.54 1.29
CA HIS A 28 8.95 -4.61 2.50
C HIS A 28 9.31 -3.53 3.54
N GLN A 29 10.57 -3.44 3.95
CA GLN A 29 10.98 -2.39 4.90
C GLN A 29 11.07 -1.01 4.25
N PRO A 30 11.69 -0.83 3.05
CA PRO A 30 11.76 0.48 2.41
C PRO A 30 10.40 1.13 2.14
N LEU A 31 9.38 0.35 1.78
CA LEU A 31 8.02 0.86 1.58
C LEU A 31 7.36 1.25 2.91
N LEU A 32 7.59 0.49 4.00
CA LEU A 32 7.11 0.90 5.33
C LEU A 32 7.74 2.22 5.76
N ASP A 33 9.05 2.37 5.58
CA ASP A 33 9.77 3.59 5.95
C ASP A 33 9.29 4.80 5.12
N HIS A 34 9.06 4.59 3.82
CA HIS A 34 8.49 5.62 2.94
C HIS A 34 7.09 6.04 3.38
N LEU A 35 6.19 5.08 3.62
CA LEU A 35 4.83 5.34 4.06
C LEU A 35 4.82 6.06 5.42
N HIS A 36 5.69 5.65 6.35
CA HIS A 36 5.87 6.34 7.62
C HIS A 36 6.34 7.79 7.43
N SER A 37 7.27 8.05 6.51
CA SER A 37 7.74 9.41 6.20
C SER A 37 6.65 10.30 5.60
N ASP A 38 5.69 9.71 4.88
CA ASP A 38 4.51 10.38 4.34
C ASP A 38 3.35 10.50 5.36
N GLY A 39 3.57 10.07 6.60
CA GLY A 39 2.61 10.18 7.70
C GLY A 39 1.62 9.01 7.81
N PHE A 40 1.80 7.95 7.03
CA PHE A 40 0.98 6.73 7.13
C PHE A 40 1.56 5.75 8.14
N LEU A 41 0.79 5.40 9.15
CA LEU A 41 1.15 4.32 10.07
C LEU A 41 0.68 2.98 9.48
N VAL A 42 1.64 2.19 8.99
CA VAL A 42 1.36 0.88 8.40
C VAL A 42 2.08 -0.18 9.21
N THR A 43 1.34 -1.21 9.62
CA THR A 43 1.94 -2.40 10.22
C THR A 43 1.85 -3.55 9.23
N GLY A 44 3.01 -4.08 8.84
CA GLY A 44 3.13 -5.15 7.87
C GLY A 44 3.88 -6.33 8.46
N LYS A 45 3.35 -7.55 8.30
CA LYS A 45 4.15 -8.77 8.46
C LYS A 45 4.59 -9.22 7.08
N LYS A 46 5.75 -9.87 6.95
CA LYS A 46 6.09 -10.53 5.67
C LYS A 46 5.12 -11.70 5.44
N PRO A 47 4.62 -11.92 4.21
CA PRO A 47 4.89 -11.16 2.98
C PRO A 47 3.91 -10.00 2.72
N ALA A 48 2.76 -9.94 3.38
CA ALA A 48 1.67 -9.05 3.03
C ALA A 48 1.43 -7.93 4.04
N PHE A 49 1.21 -6.72 3.52
CA PHE A 49 0.55 -5.66 4.25
C PHE A 49 -0.96 -5.89 4.25
N ARG A 50 -1.60 -5.60 5.38
CA ARG A 50 -3.05 -5.69 5.53
C ARG A 50 -3.59 -4.32 5.88
N PHE A 51 -4.27 -3.70 4.92
CA PHE A 51 -4.98 -2.44 5.09
C PHE A 51 -6.43 -2.74 5.41
N VAL A 52 -6.98 -2.04 6.39
CA VAL A 52 -8.38 -2.17 6.80
C VAL A 52 -9.02 -0.80 6.70
N THR A 53 -10.07 -0.69 5.88
CA THR A 53 -10.89 0.51 5.83
C THR A 53 -11.90 0.49 6.97
N HIS A 54 -12.01 1.63 7.65
CA HIS A 54 -12.97 1.90 8.71
C HIS A 54 -13.86 3.08 8.32
N LEU A 55 -14.93 3.33 9.06
CA LEU A 55 -15.88 4.42 8.75
C LEU A 55 -15.25 5.82 8.74
N GLY A 56 -14.07 5.99 9.35
CA GLY A 56 -13.32 7.26 9.33
C GLY A 56 -12.41 7.44 8.11
N VAL A 57 -12.27 6.42 7.25
CA VAL A 57 -11.46 6.51 6.02
C VAL A 57 -12.36 7.02 4.91
N ASN A 58 -11.95 8.14 4.28
CA ASN A 58 -12.65 8.72 3.14
C ASN A 58 -11.84 8.55 1.84
N ASP A 59 -12.45 8.92 0.71
CA ASP A 59 -11.84 8.76 -0.62
C ASP A 59 -10.50 9.50 -0.75
N ARG A 60 -10.37 10.68 -0.14
CA ARG A 60 -9.13 11.46 -0.16
C ARG A 60 -8.01 10.73 0.57
N ASP A 61 -8.29 10.07 1.69
CA ASP A 61 -7.30 9.28 2.42
C ASP A 61 -6.79 8.12 1.55
N VAL A 62 -7.71 7.44 0.84
CA VAL A 62 -7.39 6.35 -0.08
C VAL A 62 -6.54 6.84 -1.25
N GLU A 63 -6.89 7.99 -1.83
CA GLU A 63 -6.14 8.60 -2.93
C GLU A 63 -4.73 9.01 -2.50
N MET A 64 -4.59 9.66 -1.34
CA MET A 64 -3.29 10.04 -0.79
C MET A 64 -2.41 8.81 -0.54
N PHE A 65 -2.99 7.76 0.05
CA PHE A 65 -2.29 6.51 0.31
C PHE A 65 -1.84 5.83 -0.99
N ALA A 66 -2.74 5.70 -1.97
CA ALA A 66 -2.41 5.14 -3.28
C ALA A 66 -1.35 5.96 -4.02
N HIS A 67 -1.40 7.30 -3.90
CA HIS A 67 -0.40 8.19 -4.49
C HIS A 67 0.99 8.00 -3.88
N SER A 68 1.09 7.85 -2.56
CA SER A 68 2.35 7.56 -1.87
C SER A 68 2.97 6.25 -2.36
N ILE A 69 2.19 5.16 -2.42
CA ILE A 69 2.65 3.88 -2.99
C ILE A 69 3.11 4.04 -4.44
N LYS A 70 2.32 4.73 -5.29
CA LYS A 70 2.70 4.98 -6.69
C LYS A 70 4.03 5.74 -6.79
N ASN A 71 4.24 6.74 -5.93
CA ASN A 71 5.47 7.53 -5.93
C ASN A 71 6.69 6.73 -5.50
N PHE A 72 6.54 5.81 -4.54
CA PHE A 72 7.60 4.88 -4.17
C PHE A 72 8.10 4.08 -5.37
N TYR A 73 7.19 3.44 -6.11
CA TYR A 73 7.54 2.60 -7.25
C TYR A 73 7.96 3.38 -8.51
N LYS A 74 7.49 4.61 -8.70
CA LYS A 74 7.92 5.47 -9.83
C LYS A 74 9.33 6.04 -9.68
N ARG A 75 9.84 6.15 -8.44
CA ARG A 75 11.16 6.73 -8.13
C ARG A 75 12.28 5.69 -8.11
N LYS A 76 11.94 4.41 -8.21
CA LYS A 76 12.86 3.28 -8.19
C LYS A 76 13.22 2.87 -9.62
#